data_AF-A0AB73NBD0-F1
#
_entry.id   AF-A0AB73NBD0-F1
#
_cell.length_a   1.000
_cell.length_b   1.000
_cell.length_c   1.000
_cell.angle_alpha   90.00
_cell.angle_beta   90.00
_cell.angle_gamma   90.00
#
_symmetry.space_group_name_H-M   'P 1'
#
loop_
_entity.id
_entity.type
_entity.pdbx_description
1 polymer ?
#
loop_
_entity_poly.entity_id
_entity_poly.type
_entity_poly.pdbx_seq_one_letter_code
_entity_poly.pdbx_strand_id
1 'polypeptide(L)'
;MKTNYGKSVNEILVNSNRLAIQDLDVLYATIESSKNKPVTRSNLNIILDSLEKNYEKLNEIKLTDISSKERLTYQSFSNDLFYDHNALKTEIDNVIEMNNEIEKRMSDTEKTKLDKTKNYYDQLFISDESREGLLEIIKEIRKDALWNIDQLKNKKFISLRSLEKADSEFAEKYNLTK
;
A
#
# COMPACT_ATOMS: atom_id res chain seq x y z
N MET A 1 -0.49 0.41 -32.22
CA MET A 1 -0.73 1.44 -31.18
C MET A 1 0.63 1.98 -30.75
N LYS A 2 0.88 3.29 -30.91
CA LYS A 2 2.07 3.94 -30.36
C LYS A 2 1.77 4.26 -28.89
N THR A 3 2.37 3.53 -27.96
CA THR A 3 2.27 3.81 -26.53
C THR A 3 2.99 5.12 -26.22
N ASN A 4 2.33 6.00 -25.46
CA ASN A 4 2.77 7.36 -25.08
C ASN A 4 4.01 7.36 -24.14
N TYR A 5 5.13 6.77 -24.56
CA TYR A 5 6.41 6.79 -23.83
C TYR A 5 7.26 8.03 -24.15
N GLY A 6 6.62 9.19 -24.29
CA GLY A 6 7.30 10.49 -24.41
C GLY A 6 7.57 11.17 -23.06
N LYS A 7 7.32 10.49 -21.93
CA LYS A 7 7.52 11.01 -20.58
C LYS A 7 8.85 10.53 -20.01
N SER A 8 9.59 11.43 -19.37
CA SER A 8 10.84 11.09 -18.67
C SER A 8 10.60 10.11 -17.52
N VAL A 9 11.60 9.32 -17.14
CA VAL A 9 11.53 8.36 -16.01
C VAL A 9 11.04 9.04 -14.73
N ASN A 10 11.47 10.28 -14.48
CA ASN A 10 11.01 11.06 -13.33
C ASN A 10 9.51 11.36 -13.38
N GLU A 11 8.95 11.70 -14.54
CA GLU A 11 7.51 11.95 -14.66
C GLU A 11 6.70 10.67 -14.43
N ILE A 12 7.21 9.52 -14.88
CA ILE A 12 6.56 8.22 -14.63
C ILE A 12 6.55 7.94 -13.13
N LEU A 13 7.69 8.05 -12.46
CA LEU A 13 7.82 7.81 -11.02
C LEU A 13 6.97 8.77 -10.18
N VAL A 14 6.95 10.07 -10.52
CA VAL A 14 6.11 11.06 -9.84
C VAL A 14 4.62 10.73 -10.03
N ASN A 15 4.20 10.34 -11.24
CA ASN A 15 2.80 9.99 -11.49
C ASN A 15 2.41 8.70 -10.76
N SER A 16 3.29 7.70 -10.69
CA SER A 16 3.05 6.46 -9.96
C SER A 16 2.89 6.70 -8.45
N ASN A 17 3.77 7.51 -7.84
CA ASN A 17 3.62 7.87 -6.42
C ASN A 17 2.33 8.67 -6.16
N ARG A 18 1.92 9.54 -7.08
CA ARG A 18 0.64 10.27 -6.97
C ARG A 18 -0.57 9.35 -7.01
N LEU A 19 -0.56 8.36 -7.89
CA LEU A 19 -1.62 7.35 -7.98
C LEU A 19 -1.66 6.52 -6.68
N ALA A 20 -0.52 6.08 -6.18
CA ALA A 20 -0.44 5.38 -4.90
C ALA A 20 -1.02 6.20 -3.75
N ILE A 21 -0.69 7.50 -3.65
CA ILE A 21 -1.27 8.40 -2.63
C ILE A 21 -2.80 8.49 -2.76
N GLN A 22 -3.33 8.59 -3.99
CA GLN A 22 -4.78 8.66 -4.20
C GLN A 22 -5.48 7.38 -3.73
N ASP A 23 -4.92 6.23 -4.05
CA ASP A 23 -5.45 4.93 -3.62
C ASP A 23 -5.38 4.79 -2.09
N LEU A 24 -4.27 5.22 -1.47
CA LEU A 24 -4.10 5.25 -0.02
C LEU A 24 -5.07 6.21 0.67
N ASP A 25 -5.34 7.38 0.11
CA ASP A 25 -6.32 8.34 0.64
C ASP A 25 -7.75 7.75 0.65
N VAL A 26 -8.11 7.01 -0.41
CA VAL A 26 -9.40 6.30 -0.50
C VAL A 26 -9.46 5.15 0.53
N LEU A 27 -8.37 4.39 0.68
CA LEU A 27 -8.29 3.33 1.69
C LEU A 27 -8.42 3.89 3.10
N TYR A 28 -7.69 4.97 3.39
CA TYR A 28 -7.73 5.65 4.68
C TYR A 28 -9.16 6.05 5.04
N ALA A 29 -9.86 6.75 4.15
CA ALA A 29 -11.24 7.19 4.39
C ALA A 29 -12.19 6.00 4.59
N THR A 30 -11.98 4.91 3.84
CA THR A 30 -12.76 3.68 3.97
C THR A 30 -12.58 3.06 5.37
N ILE A 31 -11.33 2.88 5.81
CA ILE A 31 -11.00 2.32 7.13
C ILE A 31 -11.41 3.26 8.27
N GLU A 32 -11.20 4.57 8.14
CA GLU A 32 -11.56 5.55 9.16
C GLU A 32 -13.08 5.56 9.41
N SER A 33 -13.87 5.47 8.34
CA SER A 33 -15.34 5.45 8.42
C SER A 33 -15.92 4.11 8.87
N SER A 34 -15.11 3.05 9.01
CA SER A 34 -15.55 1.68 9.34
C SER A 34 -16.33 1.55 10.66
N LYS A 35 -16.15 2.49 11.59
CA LYS A 35 -16.96 2.58 12.82
C LYS A 35 -18.45 2.77 12.57
N ASN A 36 -18.78 3.49 11.51
CA ASN A 36 -20.14 3.96 11.23
C ASN A 36 -20.71 3.40 9.92
N LYS A 37 -19.83 2.88 9.06
CA LYS A 37 -20.19 2.32 7.76
C LYS A 37 -19.53 0.96 7.62
N PRO A 38 -20.25 -0.05 7.15
CA PRO A 38 -19.63 -1.33 6.91
C PRO A 38 -18.61 -1.24 5.76
N VAL A 39 -17.46 -1.86 5.98
CA VAL A 39 -16.41 -2.03 4.97
C VAL A 39 -16.55 -3.42 4.38
N THR A 40 -16.47 -3.57 3.06
CA THR A 40 -16.51 -4.89 2.43
C THR A 40 -15.15 -5.40 1.99
N ARG A 41 -14.97 -6.72 1.88
CA ARG A 41 -13.75 -7.33 1.31
C ARG A 41 -13.52 -6.82 -0.10
N SER A 42 -14.59 -6.72 -0.91
CA SER A 42 -14.49 -6.15 -2.26
C SER A 42 -13.98 -4.70 -2.25
N ASN A 43 -14.39 -3.87 -1.28
CA ASN A 43 -13.88 -2.50 -1.19
C ASN A 43 -12.37 -2.46 -0.94
N LEU A 44 -11.88 -3.31 -0.03
CA LEU A 44 -10.45 -3.37 0.28
C LEU A 44 -9.64 -3.94 -0.89
N ASN A 45 -10.13 -5.00 -1.53
CA ASN A 45 -9.45 -5.65 -2.66
C ASN A 45 -9.34 -4.73 -3.88
N ILE A 46 -10.36 -3.94 -4.21
CA ILE A 46 -10.30 -3.00 -5.34
C ILE A 46 -9.12 -2.02 -5.17
N ILE A 47 -8.88 -1.57 -3.94
CA ILE A 47 -7.83 -0.59 -3.65
C ILE A 47 -6.45 -1.26 -3.65
N LEU A 48 -6.33 -2.46 -3.07
CA LEU A 48 -5.11 -3.26 -3.13
C LEU A 48 -4.72 -3.60 -4.59
N ASP A 49 -5.68 -4.07 -5.39
CA ASP A 49 -5.47 -4.37 -6.80
C ASP A 49 -4.98 -3.16 -7.60
N SER A 50 -5.40 -1.94 -7.22
CA SER A 50 -4.94 -0.71 -7.87
C SER A 50 -3.48 -0.43 -7.56
N LEU A 51 -3.07 -0.57 -6.30
CA LEU A 51 -1.67 -0.46 -5.86
C LEU A 51 -0.79 -1.53 -6.52
N GLU A 52 -1.26 -2.78 -6.59
CA GLU A 52 -0.56 -3.88 -7.26
C GLU A 52 -0.33 -3.57 -8.74
N LYS A 53 -1.40 -3.21 -9.47
CA LYS A 53 -1.30 -2.84 -10.90
C LYS A 53 -0.39 -1.64 -11.14
N ASN A 54 -0.31 -0.71 -10.19
CA ASN A 54 0.59 0.44 -10.29
C ASN A 54 2.06 -0.01 -10.18
N TYR A 55 2.36 -0.90 -9.22
CA TYR A 55 3.68 -1.52 -9.10
C TYR A 55 4.04 -2.37 -10.33
N GLU A 56 3.13 -3.23 -10.81
CA GLU A 56 3.39 -4.10 -11.98
C GLU A 56 3.74 -3.29 -13.22
N LYS A 57 3.01 -2.20 -13.46
CA LYS A 57 3.30 -1.27 -14.56
C LYS A 57 4.69 -0.64 -14.45
N LEU A 58 5.17 -0.37 -13.24
CA LEU A 58 6.56 0.04 -13.06
C LEU A 58 7.51 -1.11 -13.41
N ASN A 59 7.25 -2.32 -12.94
CA ASN A 59 8.15 -3.44 -13.24
C ASN A 59 8.24 -3.76 -14.75
N GLU A 60 7.18 -3.49 -15.51
CA GLU A 60 7.12 -3.70 -16.97
C GLU A 60 7.99 -2.72 -17.80
N ILE A 61 8.44 -1.60 -17.22
CA ILE A 61 9.23 -0.62 -17.98
C ILE A 61 10.60 -1.19 -18.32
N LYS A 62 10.90 -1.22 -19.62
CA LYS A 62 12.20 -1.67 -20.12
C LYS A 62 13.31 -0.72 -19.63
N LEU A 63 14.10 -1.21 -18.68
CA LEU A 63 15.26 -0.51 -18.12
C LEU A 63 16.40 -0.32 -19.14
N THR A 64 16.29 -0.93 -20.33
CA THR A 64 17.30 -0.83 -21.40
C THR A 64 17.43 0.59 -21.94
N ASP A 65 16.37 1.41 -21.82
CA ASP A 65 16.32 2.77 -22.36
C ASP A 65 16.59 3.85 -21.29
N ILE A 66 16.96 3.44 -20.08
CA ILE A 66 17.20 4.30 -18.91
C ILE A 66 18.71 4.37 -18.60
N SER A 67 19.21 5.54 -18.23
CA SER A 67 20.61 5.69 -17.82
C SER A 67 20.92 4.83 -16.57
N SER A 68 22.17 4.38 -16.43
CA SER A 68 22.59 3.54 -15.28
C SER A 68 22.30 4.18 -13.91
N LYS A 69 22.35 5.52 -13.82
CA LYS A 69 22.04 6.26 -12.59
C LYS A 69 20.55 6.28 -12.28
N GLU A 70 19.70 6.45 -13.30
CA GLU A 70 18.25 6.46 -13.14
C GLU A 70 17.68 5.05 -12.96
N ARG A 71 18.35 4.01 -13.48
CA ARG A 71 17.95 2.60 -13.31
C ARG A 71 17.89 2.14 -11.86
N LEU A 72 18.93 2.42 -11.06
CA LEU A 72 18.95 2.02 -9.65
C LEU A 72 17.85 2.72 -8.86
N THR A 73 17.63 3.98 -9.17
CA THR A 73 16.58 4.80 -8.57
C THR A 73 15.21 4.24 -8.88
N TYR A 74 14.98 3.92 -10.15
CA TYR A 74 13.77 3.29 -10.63
C TYR A 74 13.48 1.95 -9.92
N GLN A 75 14.49 1.08 -9.85
CA GLN A 75 14.38 -0.22 -9.18
C GLN A 75 14.07 -0.05 -7.69
N SER A 76 14.74 0.89 -7.01
CA SER A 76 14.48 1.22 -5.60
C SER A 76 13.03 1.64 -5.38
N PHE A 77 12.51 2.61 -6.14
CA PHE A 77 11.11 3.04 -6.02
C PHE A 77 10.10 1.93 -6.35
N SER A 78 10.38 1.12 -7.38
CA SER A 78 9.52 -0.01 -7.72
C SER A 78 9.47 -1.05 -6.60
N ASN A 79 10.61 -1.33 -5.96
CA ASN A 79 10.68 -2.25 -4.83
C ASN A 79 9.96 -1.70 -3.60
N ASP A 80 10.10 -0.40 -3.31
CA ASP A 80 9.42 0.22 -2.17
C ASP A 80 7.90 0.09 -2.30
N LEU A 81 7.34 0.41 -3.48
CA LEU A 81 5.91 0.23 -3.75
C LEU A 81 5.45 -1.23 -3.64
N PHE A 82 6.30 -2.19 -4.03
CA PHE A 82 6.02 -3.62 -3.85
C PHE A 82 5.95 -4.00 -2.37
N TYR A 83 6.91 -3.53 -1.57
CA TYR A 83 6.92 -3.75 -0.12
C TYR A 83 5.70 -3.12 0.55
N ASP A 84 5.33 -1.91 0.15
CA ASP A 84 4.16 -1.19 0.67
C ASP A 84 2.86 -1.93 0.37
N HIS A 85 2.71 -2.37 -0.88
CA HIS A 85 1.58 -3.22 -1.28
C HIS A 85 1.51 -4.49 -0.42
N ASN A 86 2.62 -5.21 -0.26
CA ASN A 86 2.63 -6.47 0.49
C ASN A 86 2.34 -6.25 1.98
N ALA A 87 2.88 -5.20 2.59
CA ALA A 87 2.61 -4.88 3.99
C ALA A 87 1.13 -4.60 4.22
N LEU A 88 0.51 -3.78 3.36
CA LEU A 88 -0.93 -3.51 3.42
C LEU A 88 -1.77 -4.75 3.16
N LYS A 89 -1.39 -5.54 2.15
CA LYS A 89 -2.09 -6.77 1.80
C LYS A 89 -2.07 -7.76 2.96
N THR A 90 -0.93 -7.97 3.60
CA THR A 90 -0.82 -8.86 4.77
C THR A 90 -1.73 -8.39 5.90
N GLU A 91 -1.75 -7.10 6.23
CA GLU A 91 -2.58 -6.61 7.31
C GLU A 91 -4.08 -6.72 7.00
N ILE A 92 -4.48 -6.48 5.75
CA ILE A 92 -5.86 -6.67 5.31
C ILE A 92 -6.24 -8.16 5.32
N ASP A 93 -5.34 -9.05 4.87
CA ASP A 93 -5.56 -10.49 4.92
C ASP A 93 -5.75 -10.99 6.36
N ASN A 94 -4.98 -10.46 7.32
CA ASN A 94 -5.15 -10.75 8.75
C ASN A 94 -6.55 -10.36 9.24
N VAL A 95 -7.05 -9.17 8.88
CA VAL A 95 -8.40 -8.73 9.22
C VAL A 95 -9.46 -9.65 8.61
N ILE A 96 -9.28 -10.06 7.36
CA ILE A 96 -10.19 -11.00 6.68
C ILE A 96 -10.19 -12.37 7.38
N GLU A 97 -9.01 -12.87 7.76
CA GLU A 97 -8.87 -14.15 8.46
C GLU A 97 -9.54 -14.12 9.84
N MET A 98 -9.35 -13.06 10.61
CA MET A 98 -10.04 -12.86 11.89
C MET A 98 -11.56 -12.89 11.72
N ASN A 99 -12.08 -12.27 10.67
CA ASN A 99 -13.52 -12.31 10.37
C ASN A 99 -14.00 -13.72 10.03
N ASN A 100 -13.25 -14.46 9.22
CA ASN A 100 -13.57 -15.86 8.91
C ASN A 100 -13.59 -16.73 10.18
N GLU A 101 -12.68 -16.49 11.13
CA GLU A 101 -12.64 -17.21 12.41
C GLU A 101 -13.82 -16.87 13.33
N ILE A 102 -14.24 -15.60 13.37
CA ILE A 102 -15.46 -15.18 14.09
C ILE A 102 -16.67 -15.90 13.50
N GLU A 103 -16.83 -15.87 12.18
CA GLU A 103 -17.94 -16.53 11.48
C GLU A 103 -18.03 -18.04 11.75
N LYS A 104 -16.87 -18.73 11.80
CA LYS A 104 -16.82 -20.17 12.14
C LYS A 104 -17.35 -20.45 13.55
N ARG A 105 -17.15 -19.53 14.50
CA ARG A 105 -17.55 -19.68 15.90
C ARG A 105 -18.99 -19.25 16.19
N MET A 106 -19.66 -18.57 15.25
CA MET A 106 -21.07 -18.18 15.41
C MET A 106 -22.00 -19.39 15.36
N SER A 107 -23.01 -19.41 16.25
CA SER A 107 -24.08 -20.41 16.24
C SER A 107 -24.99 -20.26 15.02
N ASP A 108 -25.70 -21.33 14.66
CA ASP A 108 -26.64 -21.31 13.52
C ASP A 108 -27.77 -20.28 13.70
N THR A 109 -28.16 -19.99 14.95
CA THR A 109 -29.18 -18.97 15.25
C THR A 109 -28.63 -17.56 15.06
N GLU A 110 -27.37 -17.32 15.42
CA GLU A 110 -26.68 -16.05 15.18
C GLU A 110 -26.43 -15.85 13.69
N LYS A 111 -26.00 -16.90 12.97
CA LYS A 111 -25.87 -16.91 11.50
C LYS A 111 -27.20 -16.60 10.83
N THR A 112 -28.30 -17.21 11.26
CA THR A 112 -29.63 -17.00 10.67
C THR A 112 -30.20 -15.59 10.94
N LYS A 113 -29.94 -15.01 12.12
CA LYS A 113 -30.28 -13.60 12.41
C LYS A 113 -29.41 -12.63 11.61
N LEU A 114 -28.13 -12.95 11.45
CA LEU A 114 -27.18 -12.20 10.61
C LEU A 114 -27.57 -12.30 9.11
N ASP A 115 -27.99 -13.48 8.66
CA ASP A 115 -28.45 -13.80 7.30
C ASP A 115 -29.67 -13.00 6.88
N LYS A 116 -30.64 -12.81 7.78
CA LYS A 116 -31.85 -12.03 7.50
C LYS A 116 -31.59 -10.52 7.30
N THR A 117 -30.37 -10.06 7.61
CA THR A 117 -29.94 -8.66 7.45
C THR A 117 -29.13 -8.46 6.16
N LYS A 118 -29.01 -9.49 5.30
CA LYS A 118 -27.91 -9.55 4.31
C LYS A 118 -28.06 -8.69 3.07
N ASN A 119 -27.18 -7.68 3.06
CA ASN A 119 -26.12 -7.54 2.04
C ASN A 119 -24.72 -7.80 2.67
N TYR A 120 -24.62 -8.65 3.71
CA TYR A 120 -23.54 -8.62 4.72
C TYR A 120 -22.45 -9.70 4.59
N TYR A 121 -22.53 -10.67 3.67
CA TYR A 121 -21.46 -11.68 3.52
C TYR A 121 -20.10 -11.09 3.10
N ASP A 122 -20.12 -9.90 2.50
CA ASP A 122 -18.90 -9.21 2.10
C ASP A 122 -18.38 -8.26 3.20
N GLN A 123 -19.14 -8.00 4.26
CA GLN A 123 -18.82 -6.96 5.26
C GLN A 123 -17.87 -7.48 6.34
N LEU A 124 -16.88 -6.67 6.69
CA LEU A 124 -15.85 -6.97 7.66
C LEU A 124 -16.10 -6.22 8.97
N PHE A 125 -16.02 -6.95 10.07
CA PHE A 125 -15.82 -6.38 11.39
C PHE A 125 -14.34 -6.00 11.55
N ILE A 126 -14.06 -4.71 11.68
CA ILE A 126 -12.72 -4.20 11.93
C ILE A 126 -12.67 -3.73 13.38
N SER A 127 -11.82 -4.38 14.19
CA SER A 127 -11.61 -3.99 15.58
C SER A 127 -10.97 -2.60 15.67
N ASP A 128 -11.08 -1.94 16.83
CA ASP A 128 -10.43 -0.64 17.02
C ASP A 128 -8.91 -0.69 16.88
N GLU A 129 -8.30 -1.75 17.39
CA GLU A 129 -6.85 -2.01 17.27
C GLU A 129 -6.44 -2.23 15.81
N SER A 130 -7.13 -3.12 15.08
CA SER A 130 -6.84 -3.38 13.66
C SER A 130 -7.07 -2.14 12.80
N ARG A 131 -8.08 -1.34 13.13
CA ARG A 131 -8.37 -0.07 12.45
C ARG A 131 -7.23 0.93 12.66
N GLU A 132 -6.77 1.10 13.90
CA GLU A 132 -5.65 2.00 14.21
C GLU A 132 -4.36 1.54 13.55
N GLY A 133 -4.04 0.24 13.60
CA GLY A 133 -2.88 -0.34 12.93
C GLY A 133 -2.89 -0.10 11.41
N LEU A 134 -4.01 -0.38 10.74
CA LEU A 134 -4.17 -0.12 9.32
C LEU A 134 -4.00 1.36 8.97
N LEU A 135 -4.64 2.26 9.74
CA LEU A 135 -4.53 3.70 9.50
C LEU A 135 -3.08 4.19 9.65
N GLU A 136 -2.33 3.64 10.59
CA GLU A 136 -0.93 4.03 10.79
C GLU A 136 -0.02 3.54 9.65
N ILE A 137 -0.18 2.29 9.21
CA ILE A 137 0.53 1.75 8.05
C ILE A 137 0.26 2.62 6.81
N ILE A 138 -1.02 2.96 6.56
CA ILE A 138 -1.40 3.81 5.41
C ILE A 138 -0.73 5.19 5.48
N LYS A 139 -0.67 5.81 6.67
CA LYS A 139 -0.02 7.12 6.85
C LYS A 139 1.48 7.07 6.57
N GLU A 140 2.19 6.06 7.06
CA GLU A 140 3.63 5.92 6.85
C GLU A 140 3.94 5.69 5.36
N ILE A 141 3.23 4.79 4.69
CA ILE A 141 3.40 4.58 3.24
C ILE A 141 3.11 5.87 2.46
N ARG A 142 2.06 6.60 2.84
CA ARG A 142 1.72 7.87 2.19
C ARG A 142 2.81 8.93 2.39
N LYS A 143 3.41 8.98 3.58
CA LYS A 143 4.53 9.87 3.90
C LYS A 143 5.76 9.53 3.06
N ASP A 144 6.08 8.25 2.91
CA ASP A 144 7.16 7.77 2.04
C ASP A 144 6.93 8.22 0.59
N ALA A 145 5.72 7.98 0.05
CA ALA A 145 5.36 8.38 -1.31
C ALA A 145 5.44 9.91 -1.54
N LEU A 146 5.05 10.72 -0.56
CA LEU A 146 5.18 12.18 -0.62
C LEU A 146 6.64 12.62 -0.62
N TRP A 147 7.46 12.03 0.25
CA TRP A 147 8.88 12.31 0.31
C TRP A 147 9.58 11.92 -1.01
N ASN A 148 9.22 10.78 -1.58
CA ASN A 148 9.72 10.28 -2.86
C ASN A 148 9.43 11.27 -4.00
N ILE A 149 8.21 11.82 -4.05
CA ILE A 149 7.83 12.86 -5.02
C ILE A 149 8.72 14.11 -4.85
N ASP A 150 8.97 14.55 -3.62
CA ASP A 150 9.83 15.71 -3.36
C ASP A 150 11.27 15.48 -3.85
N GLN A 151 11.84 14.31 -3.56
CA GLN A 151 13.19 13.97 -4.02
C GLN A 151 13.29 13.94 -5.54
N LEU A 152 12.31 13.31 -6.22
CA LEU A 152 12.25 13.25 -7.67
C LEU A 152 12.12 14.64 -8.32
N LYS A 153 11.31 15.54 -7.74
CA LYS A 153 11.20 16.94 -8.20
C LYS A 153 12.52 17.70 -8.03
N ASN A 154 13.22 17.44 -6.93
CA ASN A 154 14.52 18.04 -6.60
C ASN A 154 15.70 17.35 -7.30
N LYS A 155 15.44 16.35 -8.17
CA LYS A 155 16.46 15.53 -8.84
C LYS A 155 17.44 14.86 -7.86
N LYS A 156 16.98 14.61 -6.64
CA LYS A 156 17.63 13.80 -5.62
C LYS A 156 17.08 12.39 -5.82
N PHE A 157 17.87 11.52 -6.39
CA PHE A 157 17.41 10.22 -6.87
C PHE A 157 17.51 9.16 -5.76
N ILE A 158 16.85 9.40 -4.63
CA ILE A 158 16.94 8.60 -3.40
C ILE A 158 15.51 8.32 -2.93
N SER A 159 15.22 7.11 -2.44
CA SER A 159 13.96 6.74 -1.77
C SER A 159 14.11 6.79 -0.24
N LEU A 160 13.03 7.08 0.50
CA LEU A 160 13.13 7.31 1.96
C LEU A 160 13.56 6.03 2.67
N ARG A 161 12.94 4.91 2.30
CA ARG A 161 13.29 3.59 2.82
C ARG A 161 14.71 3.16 2.49
N SER A 162 15.25 3.54 1.32
CA SER A 162 16.66 3.30 1.01
C SER A 162 17.60 4.10 1.89
N LEU A 163 17.22 5.33 2.26
CA LEU A 163 17.96 6.15 3.22
C LEU A 163 17.92 5.53 4.62
N GLU A 164 16.72 5.17 5.10
CA GLU A 164 16.53 4.55 6.42
C GLU A 164 17.26 3.20 6.54
N LYS A 165 17.26 2.39 5.47
CA LYS A 165 18.04 1.16 5.41
C LYS A 165 19.54 1.45 5.47
N ALA A 166 20.04 2.42 4.73
CA ALA A 166 21.45 2.80 4.77
C ALA A 166 21.87 3.34 6.16
N ASP A 167 21.01 4.12 6.80
CA ASP A 167 21.22 4.64 8.16
C ASP A 167 21.20 3.50 9.19
N SER A 168 20.30 2.53 9.04
CA SER A 168 20.22 1.34 9.90
C SER A 168 21.44 0.44 9.77
N GLU A 169 21.86 0.12 8.53
CA GLU A 169 23.07 -0.66 8.24
C GLU A 169 24.33 0.06 8.75
N PHE A 170 24.38 1.39 8.64
CA PHE A 170 25.44 2.19 9.23
C PHE A 170 25.43 2.10 10.76
N ALA A 171 24.27 2.30 11.40
CA ALA A 171 24.14 2.23 12.85
C ALA A 171 24.53 0.84 13.40
N GLU A 172 24.15 -0.24 12.73
CA GLU A 172 24.50 -1.61 13.08
C GLU A 172 26.01 -1.86 12.92
N LYS A 173 26.60 -1.43 11.79
CA LYS A 173 28.05 -1.57 11.53
C LYS A 173 28.91 -0.87 12.59
N TYR A 174 28.42 0.21 13.17
CA TYR A 174 29.15 1.03 14.14
C TYR A 174 28.64 0.88 15.58
N ASN A 175 27.77 -0.11 15.88
CA ASN A 175 27.16 -0.33 17.20
C ASN A 175 26.56 0.96 17.81
N LEU A 176 25.89 1.76 16.99
CA LEU A 176 25.27 3.02 17.42
C LEU A 176 23.83 2.84 17.91
N THR A 177 23.26 1.63 17.78
CA THR A 177 21.97 1.26 18.37
C THR A 177 22.13 1.09 19.88
N LYS A 178 21.47 1.98 20.63
CA LYS A 178 21.40 1.94 22.10
C LYS A 178 20.56 0.78 22.61
#